data_AF-A0AA44JRF2-F1
#
_entry.id   AF-A0AA44JRF2-F1
#
_cell.length_a   1.000
_cell.length_b   1.000
_cell.length_c   1.000
_cell.angle_alpha   90.00
_cell.angle_beta   90.00
_cell.angle_gamma   90.00
#
_symmetry.space_group_name_H-M   'P 1'
#
loop_
_entity.id
_entity.type
_entity.pdbx_description
1 polymer ?
#
loop_
_entity_poly.entity_id
_entity_poly.type
_entity_poly.pdbx_seq_one_letter_code
_entity_poly.pdbx_strand_id
1 'polypeptide(L)'
;MKLSNSTLATSIAAALLLSGCQSESTPDEVNDQVNDQVNKTKNVILMITDGASDGAWDIASFWQHGELLNDTYPFNELDTRYAMTTYALNGNSAPDESDSCDPDQYGDGFSYDAEKAADDTLMPIESDKVFAGYDYINTNYTDSAASGTAIATGQSTYNGAIGVNNCGVAQKQITEYAHDHGLSTGIISSVMFSHATPAAFGANNISRNNYHEIANSMLKNGHADLIIGSGHPMYDGDGQKLAEADYNFRYISKDDWNELQAGELTSATSETPWTFIETKESFDQLAQGIASDEMMNGPLLGIFQTGWTTQYDRTCEDETLRETAFACPELTTVPDLGTMSVGALNYLSQNENGFFAMIEGGAVDWAAHGKDTAGIIEEQVDFHDAVKAVYDWVEANSNWDETLLIVTTDHGNAYVLGETSDSAIYAGVENPGAEQMPTVAYYSGSHTNELVRFYAKGNGAEKFSQYVIGTDENYSTHYRHTGANGDYFQNNHLFHGIKEVIEE
;
A
#
# COMPACT_ATOMS: atom_id res chain seq x y z
N MET A 1 -33.26 -53.72 4.48
CA MET A 1 -34.65 -53.30 4.14
C MET A 1 -35.60 -53.92 5.16
N LYS A 2 -36.66 -53.20 5.57
CA LYS A 2 -37.63 -53.51 6.63
C LYS A 2 -37.10 -53.49 8.08
N LEU A 3 -37.75 -52.66 8.90
CA LEU A 3 -37.70 -52.65 10.36
C LEU A 3 -38.82 -53.56 10.93
N SER A 4 -38.77 -53.81 12.24
CA SER A 4 -39.96 -54.08 13.06
C SER A 4 -39.72 -53.66 14.51
N ASN A 5 -40.66 -52.89 15.08
CA ASN A 5 -40.62 -52.35 16.46
C ASN A 5 -41.33 -53.25 17.48
N SER A 6 -41.34 -52.80 18.76
CA SER A 6 -42.23 -53.22 19.88
C SER A 6 -41.86 -54.56 20.57
N THR A 7 -42.18 -54.80 21.85
CA THR A 7 -43.30 -54.25 22.66
C THR A 7 -42.92 -53.95 24.14
N LEU A 8 -43.81 -53.21 24.81
CA LEU A 8 -43.72 -52.60 26.16
C LEU A 8 -44.16 -53.53 27.32
N ALA A 9 -43.71 -53.19 28.55
CA ALA A 9 -44.36 -53.47 29.86
C ALA A 9 -44.47 -54.96 30.31
N THR A 10 -44.59 -55.34 31.60
CA THR A 10 -44.88 -54.66 32.91
C THR A 10 -44.18 -55.50 34.04
N SER A 11 -44.27 -55.37 35.37
CA SER A 11 -45.06 -54.53 36.32
C SER A 11 -44.49 -54.54 37.77
N ILE A 12 -44.49 -53.36 38.40
CA ILE A 12 -44.95 -53.07 39.79
C ILE A 12 -44.28 -53.76 41.01
N ALA A 13 -43.41 -52.97 41.66
CA ALA A 13 -43.33 -52.65 43.11
C ALA A 13 -43.16 -53.72 44.21
N ALA A 14 -42.17 -53.45 45.08
CA ALA A 14 -42.31 -53.51 46.54
C ALA A 14 -41.69 -52.23 47.14
N ALA A 15 -42.29 -51.65 48.17
CA ALA A 15 -41.86 -50.38 48.76
C ALA A 15 -41.65 -50.50 50.28
N LEU A 16 -40.67 -49.76 50.81
CA LEU A 16 -40.48 -49.59 52.25
C LEU A 16 -39.96 -48.17 52.52
N LEU A 17 -40.63 -47.47 53.44
CA LEU A 17 -40.44 -46.04 53.70
C LEU A 17 -39.43 -45.81 54.83
N LEU A 18 -38.54 -44.83 54.64
CA LEU A 18 -38.01 -43.99 55.71
C LEU A 18 -37.93 -42.54 55.21
N SER A 19 -38.30 -41.59 56.07
CA SER A 19 -38.47 -40.16 55.74
C SER A 19 -37.30 -39.31 56.23
N GLY A 20 -36.93 -38.24 55.50
CA GLY A 20 -35.73 -37.46 55.85
C GLY A 20 -35.49 -36.13 55.12
N CYS A 21 -36.50 -35.25 55.01
CA CYS A 21 -36.36 -33.81 54.70
C CYS A 21 -35.79 -33.40 53.32
N GLN A 22 -35.90 -32.10 53.02
CA GLN A 22 -35.58 -31.44 51.74
C GLN A 22 -34.46 -30.42 51.93
N SER A 23 -33.62 -30.22 50.89
CA SER A 23 -33.40 -28.88 50.30
C SER A 23 -32.58 -28.99 49.01
N GLU A 24 -33.22 -28.55 47.91
CA GLU A 24 -32.69 -28.05 46.62
C GLU A 24 -31.20 -28.24 46.27
N SER A 25 -30.96 -28.88 45.12
CA SER A 25 -29.68 -28.91 44.39
C SER A 25 -29.57 -27.74 43.41
N THR A 26 -28.50 -26.95 43.50
CA THR A 26 -28.05 -26.10 42.39
C THR A 26 -27.54 -26.97 41.25
N PRO A 27 -27.77 -26.62 39.97
CA PRO A 27 -27.05 -27.24 38.85
C PRO A 27 -25.56 -26.90 38.93
N ASP A 28 -24.70 -27.82 38.49
CA ASP A 28 -23.26 -27.55 38.33
C ASP A 28 -23.04 -26.51 37.22
N GLU A 29 -22.20 -25.50 37.48
CA GLU A 29 -21.78 -24.55 36.46
C GLU A 29 -20.86 -25.24 35.45
N VAL A 30 -21.29 -25.28 34.19
CA VAL A 30 -20.38 -25.59 33.08
C VAL A 30 -19.46 -24.39 32.93
N ASN A 31 -18.19 -24.57 33.29
CA ASN A 31 -17.16 -23.56 33.18
C ASN A 31 -16.72 -23.42 31.71
N ASP A 32 -17.58 -22.79 30.89
CA ASP A 32 -17.22 -22.29 29.56
C ASP A 32 -16.22 -21.14 29.73
N GLN A 33 -14.95 -21.50 29.93
CA GLN A 33 -13.86 -20.58 29.69
C GLN A 33 -13.76 -20.39 28.17
N VAL A 34 -14.52 -19.42 27.67
CA VAL A 34 -14.20 -18.76 26.39
C VAL A 34 -12.77 -18.30 26.53
N ASN A 35 -11.89 -18.92 25.74
CA ASN A 35 -10.47 -18.65 25.78
C ASN A 35 -10.22 -17.42 24.90
N ASP A 36 -10.56 -16.24 25.43
CA ASP A 36 -10.23 -14.92 24.86
C ASP A 36 -8.71 -14.70 24.93
N GLN A 37 -7.96 -15.55 24.23
CA GLN A 37 -6.75 -15.13 23.55
C GLN A 37 -7.23 -14.16 22.48
N VAL A 38 -7.10 -12.86 22.75
CA VAL A 38 -6.99 -11.90 21.66
C VAL A 38 -5.79 -12.38 20.84
N ASN A 39 -6.03 -12.82 19.60
CA ASN A 39 -4.94 -13.21 18.73
C ASN A 39 -4.09 -11.96 18.50
N LYS A 40 -2.80 -12.02 18.86
CA LYS A 40 -1.86 -10.98 18.46
C LYS A 40 -1.76 -10.98 16.94
N THR A 41 -1.90 -9.82 16.31
CA THR A 41 -1.57 -9.68 14.89
C THR A 41 -0.08 -9.94 14.70
N LYS A 42 0.22 -10.93 13.87
CA LYS A 42 1.58 -11.30 13.47
C LYS A 42 1.99 -10.52 12.24
N ASN A 43 1.09 -10.43 11.26
CA ASN A 43 1.40 -9.96 9.92
C ASN A 43 0.67 -8.65 9.65
N VAL A 44 1.39 -7.62 9.22
CA VAL A 44 0.80 -6.40 8.68
C VAL A 44 1.31 -6.19 7.26
N ILE A 45 0.39 -6.04 6.32
CA ILE A 45 0.69 -5.79 4.91
C ILE A 45 0.05 -4.46 4.52
N LEU A 46 0.88 -3.49 4.15
CA LEU A 46 0.48 -2.17 3.69
C LEU A 46 0.78 -2.05 2.19
N MET A 47 -0.26 -1.94 1.38
CA MET A 47 -0.16 -1.77 -0.06
C MET A 47 -0.50 -0.34 -0.47
N ILE A 48 0.40 0.30 -1.22
CA ILE A 48 0.29 1.69 -1.68
C ILE A 48 0.44 1.70 -3.20
N THR A 49 -0.45 2.38 -3.91
CA THR A 49 -0.22 2.79 -5.31
C THR A 49 0.09 4.29 -5.31
N ASP A 50 1.23 4.72 -5.87
CA ASP A 50 1.67 6.14 -5.85
C ASP A 50 0.76 6.96 -6.79
N GLY A 51 0.27 8.12 -6.34
CA GLY A 51 -0.47 9.06 -7.20
C GLY A 51 -1.88 8.64 -7.69
N ALA A 52 -2.47 7.57 -7.16
CA ALA A 52 -3.67 6.95 -7.71
C ALA A 52 -4.99 7.64 -7.29
N SER A 53 -5.32 8.76 -7.94
CA SER A 53 -6.65 9.39 -7.88
C SER A 53 -7.78 8.37 -8.05
N ASP A 54 -8.94 8.60 -7.43
CA ASP A 54 -10.06 7.65 -7.39
C ASP A 54 -10.52 7.15 -8.79
N GLY A 55 -10.39 7.98 -9.83
CA GLY A 55 -10.66 7.60 -11.22
C GLY A 55 -9.65 6.62 -11.86
N ALA A 56 -8.41 6.55 -11.38
CA ALA A 56 -7.39 5.60 -11.84
C ALA A 56 -7.79 4.14 -11.52
N TRP A 57 -8.22 3.90 -10.28
CA TRP A 57 -8.78 2.63 -9.81
C TRP A 57 -9.97 2.18 -10.68
N ASP A 58 -10.86 3.12 -11.02
CA ASP A 58 -12.05 2.83 -11.82
C ASP A 58 -11.72 2.51 -13.28
N ILE A 59 -10.79 3.21 -13.93
CA ILE A 59 -10.42 2.87 -15.33
C ILE A 59 -9.69 1.53 -15.44
N ALA A 60 -8.82 1.21 -14.48
CA ALA A 60 -8.18 -0.10 -14.40
C ALA A 60 -9.21 -1.21 -14.19
N SER A 61 -10.17 -1.03 -13.27
CA SER A 61 -11.24 -2.01 -13.02
C SER A 61 -12.18 -2.18 -14.21
N PHE A 62 -12.56 -1.10 -14.90
CA PHE A 62 -13.38 -1.21 -16.11
C PHE A 62 -12.64 -1.92 -17.24
N TRP A 63 -11.34 -1.68 -17.42
CA TRP A 63 -10.53 -2.41 -18.39
C TRP A 63 -10.40 -3.90 -18.04
N GLN A 64 -10.07 -4.21 -16.78
CA GLN A 64 -9.76 -5.57 -16.31
C GLN A 64 -11.01 -6.45 -16.15
N HIS A 65 -12.17 -5.86 -15.84
CA HIS A 65 -13.38 -6.59 -15.45
C HIS A 65 -14.67 -6.09 -16.13
N GLY A 66 -14.72 -4.83 -16.58
CA GLY A 66 -15.96 -4.20 -17.04
C GLY A 66 -16.94 -3.87 -15.91
N GLU A 67 -16.47 -3.81 -14.66
CA GLU A 67 -17.25 -3.61 -13.44
C GLU A 67 -16.51 -2.62 -12.49
N LEU A 68 -17.20 -2.05 -11.50
CA LEU A 68 -16.57 -1.17 -10.51
C LEU A 68 -15.72 -2.00 -9.54
N LEU A 69 -14.55 -1.47 -9.13
CA LEU A 69 -13.59 -2.20 -8.30
C LEU A 69 -14.19 -2.75 -7.01
N ASN A 70 -15.11 -1.98 -6.41
CA ASN A 70 -15.79 -2.33 -5.16
C ASN A 70 -16.67 -3.59 -5.24
N ASP A 71 -16.98 -4.06 -6.45
CA ASP A 71 -17.78 -5.25 -6.76
C ASP A 71 -16.90 -6.45 -7.23
N THR A 72 -15.60 -6.25 -7.46
CA THR A 72 -14.67 -7.27 -8.03
C THR A 72 -13.73 -7.87 -6.98
N TYR A 73 -13.21 -9.07 -7.23
CA TYR A 73 -12.32 -9.79 -6.29
C TYR A 73 -10.87 -9.32 -6.40
N PRO A 74 -10.15 -9.05 -5.28
CA PRO A 74 -10.56 -9.29 -3.88
C PRO A 74 -11.23 -8.10 -3.19
N PHE A 75 -11.33 -6.94 -3.85
CA PHE A 75 -11.80 -5.68 -3.24
C PHE A 75 -13.21 -5.80 -2.67
N ASN A 76 -14.08 -6.63 -3.26
CA ASN A 76 -15.41 -6.96 -2.75
C ASN A 76 -15.39 -7.64 -1.36
N GLU A 77 -14.28 -8.27 -0.97
CA GLU A 77 -14.06 -8.89 0.34
C GLU A 77 -13.35 -7.94 1.33
N LEU A 78 -12.82 -6.79 0.87
CA LEU A 78 -12.26 -5.75 1.73
C LEU A 78 -13.41 -4.86 2.25
N ASP A 79 -13.93 -5.18 3.42
CA ASP A 79 -15.18 -4.64 3.97
C ASP A 79 -15.00 -3.38 4.83
N THR A 80 -13.81 -3.16 5.41
CA THR A 80 -13.48 -1.90 6.09
C THR A 80 -13.05 -0.87 5.06
N ARG A 81 -13.90 0.12 4.78
CA ARG A 81 -13.71 1.13 3.73
C ARG A 81 -13.86 2.55 4.28
N TYR A 82 -12.85 3.38 4.05
CA TYR A 82 -12.80 4.79 4.43
C TYR A 82 -12.26 5.63 3.27
N ALA A 83 -12.30 6.95 3.43
CA ALA A 83 -11.46 7.84 2.65
C ALA A 83 -10.28 8.35 3.49
N MET A 84 -9.24 8.86 2.84
CA MET A 84 -8.04 9.38 3.50
C MET A 84 -7.69 10.77 2.94
N THR A 85 -7.36 11.74 3.81
CA THR A 85 -6.83 13.04 3.39
C THR A 85 -5.30 13.04 3.40
N THR A 86 -4.72 13.60 2.35
CA THR A 86 -3.30 13.50 1.98
C THR A 86 -2.74 14.90 1.68
N TYR A 87 -2.09 15.52 2.68
CA TYR A 87 -1.59 16.90 2.58
C TYR A 87 -0.24 17.08 3.28
N ALA A 88 0.58 17.99 2.74
CA ALA A 88 1.85 18.37 3.33
C ALA A 88 1.60 19.26 4.55
N LEU A 89 2.51 19.26 5.52
CA LEU A 89 2.40 20.14 6.70
C LEU A 89 2.43 21.63 6.32
N ASN A 90 3.12 21.97 5.23
CA ASN A 90 3.23 23.31 4.68
C ASN A 90 3.81 23.26 3.25
N GLY A 91 3.83 24.41 2.57
CA GLY A 91 4.36 24.56 1.22
C GLY A 91 5.89 24.69 1.09
N ASN A 92 6.66 24.31 2.11
CA ASN A 92 8.13 24.28 2.01
C ASN A 92 8.62 23.02 1.29
N SER A 93 9.88 23.03 0.87
CA SER A 93 10.58 21.87 0.29
C SER A 93 11.98 21.64 0.90
N ALA A 94 12.17 22.13 2.13
CA ALA A 94 13.38 22.02 2.93
C ALA A 94 13.00 22.20 4.42
N PRO A 95 13.88 21.79 5.36
CA PRO A 95 13.66 22.02 6.79
C PRO A 95 13.40 23.48 7.14
N ASP A 96 12.52 23.71 8.12
CA ASP A 96 12.36 25.01 8.76
C ASP A 96 13.58 25.30 9.65
N GLU A 97 14.25 26.45 9.44
CA GLU A 97 15.43 26.87 10.21
C GLU A 97 15.08 27.59 11.53
N SER A 98 13.80 27.74 11.88
CA SER A 98 13.38 28.36 13.14
C SER A 98 13.47 27.40 14.33
N ASP A 99 13.52 27.94 15.55
CA ASP A 99 13.57 27.17 16.81
C ASP A 99 12.27 26.36 17.10
N SER A 100 11.32 26.25 16.16
CA SER A 100 9.96 25.77 16.37
C SER A 100 9.56 24.62 15.44
N CYS A 101 9.86 23.39 15.85
CA CYS A 101 9.50 22.16 15.13
C CYS A 101 8.05 21.70 15.40
N ASP A 102 7.19 22.62 15.81
CA ASP A 102 5.86 22.36 16.38
C ASP A 102 4.79 22.32 15.26
N PRO A 103 4.24 21.14 14.91
CA PRO A 103 3.31 21.02 13.78
C PRO A 103 2.03 21.82 13.97
N ASP A 104 1.60 22.10 15.21
CA ASP A 104 0.42 22.93 15.51
C ASP A 104 0.55 24.39 15.01
N GLN A 105 1.76 24.81 14.59
CA GLN A 105 2.05 26.13 14.01
C GLN A 105 2.00 26.12 12.46
N TYR A 106 1.84 24.95 11.83
CA TYR A 106 1.88 24.76 10.38
C TYR A 106 0.64 23.96 9.94
N GLY A 107 -0.41 24.66 9.55
CA GLY A 107 -1.71 24.05 9.19
C GLY A 107 -2.77 25.02 8.68
N ASP A 108 -2.60 26.35 8.88
CA ASP A 108 -3.47 27.38 8.32
C ASP A 108 -3.53 27.27 6.78
N GLY A 109 -4.58 26.61 6.28
CA GLY A 109 -4.83 26.35 4.86
C GLY A 109 -4.35 25.00 4.32
N PHE A 110 -3.53 24.26 5.08
CA PHE A 110 -3.07 22.91 4.70
C PHE A 110 -3.95 21.87 5.42
N SER A 111 -5.05 21.51 4.76
CA SER A 111 -5.96 20.43 5.14
C SER A 111 -6.81 20.04 3.93
N TYR A 112 -7.65 19.00 4.06
CA TYR A 112 -8.85 18.86 3.23
C TYR A 112 -10.00 19.73 3.76
N ASP A 113 -10.99 20.01 2.90
CA ASP A 113 -12.20 20.80 3.19
C ASP A 113 -13.31 20.34 2.23
N ALA A 114 -14.35 19.70 2.77
CA ALA A 114 -15.44 19.13 1.97
C ALA A 114 -16.33 20.19 1.31
N GLU A 115 -16.51 21.38 1.93
CA GLU A 115 -17.31 22.45 1.34
C GLU A 115 -16.60 23.05 0.12
N LYS A 116 -15.27 23.24 0.19
CA LYS A 116 -14.48 23.68 -0.97
C LYS A 116 -14.36 22.59 -2.03
N ALA A 117 -14.10 21.34 -1.62
CA ALA A 117 -13.94 20.22 -2.54
C ALA A 117 -15.21 19.89 -3.34
N ALA A 118 -16.39 20.33 -2.88
CA ALA A 118 -17.68 20.17 -3.55
C ALA A 118 -18.19 21.45 -4.25
N ASP A 119 -17.43 22.55 -4.30
CA ASP A 119 -17.92 23.85 -4.81
C ASP A 119 -18.20 23.82 -6.33
N ASP A 120 -19.49 23.83 -6.70
CA ASP A 120 -20.00 23.80 -8.08
C ASP A 120 -20.06 25.17 -8.76
N THR A 121 -19.45 26.20 -8.16
CA THR A 121 -19.33 27.53 -8.77
C THR A 121 -18.52 27.44 -10.07
N LEU A 122 -19.19 27.72 -11.20
CA LEU A 122 -18.55 27.84 -12.50
C LEU A 122 -17.50 28.96 -12.52
N MET A 123 -16.28 28.60 -12.89
CA MET A 123 -15.15 29.51 -13.00
C MET A 123 -15.25 30.41 -14.26
N PRO A 124 -14.51 31.53 -14.33
CA PRO A 124 -14.48 32.38 -15.52
C PRO A 124 -13.95 31.63 -16.75
N ILE A 125 -14.40 32.00 -17.95
CA ILE A 125 -13.99 31.37 -19.23
C ILE A 125 -12.48 31.46 -19.52
N GLU A 126 -11.75 32.32 -18.80
CA GLU A 126 -10.29 32.46 -18.87
C GLU A 126 -9.53 31.53 -17.89
N SER A 127 -10.23 30.63 -17.20
CA SER A 127 -9.72 29.61 -16.28
C SER A 127 -9.46 28.27 -17.00
N ASP A 128 -8.34 27.61 -16.65
CA ASP A 128 -8.07 26.23 -17.06
C ASP A 128 -8.88 25.18 -16.28
N LYS A 129 -9.63 25.60 -15.24
CA LYS A 129 -10.56 24.77 -14.45
C LYS A 129 -11.99 25.24 -14.66
N VAL A 130 -12.94 24.29 -14.71
CA VAL A 130 -14.36 24.57 -14.97
C VAL A 130 -15.13 24.97 -13.71
N PHE A 131 -14.84 24.33 -12.58
CA PHE A 131 -15.52 24.51 -11.29
C PHE A 131 -14.52 24.89 -10.19
N ALA A 132 -14.98 25.64 -9.18
CA ALA A 132 -14.15 26.10 -8.07
C ALA A 132 -13.58 24.93 -7.24
N GLY A 133 -14.34 23.86 -7.03
CA GLY A 133 -13.84 22.65 -6.37
C GLY A 133 -12.67 22.01 -7.12
N TYR A 134 -12.68 22.01 -8.47
CA TYR A 134 -11.56 21.50 -9.26
C TYR A 134 -10.31 22.37 -9.11
N ASP A 135 -10.46 23.69 -8.90
CA ASP A 135 -9.33 24.59 -8.60
C ASP A 135 -8.77 24.32 -7.20
N TYR A 136 -9.65 24.16 -6.20
CA TYR A 136 -9.27 23.81 -4.83
C TYR A 136 -8.47 22.50 -4.73
N ILE A 137 -8.91 21.43 -5.40
CA ILE A 137 -8.23 20.11 -5.42
C ILE A 137 -6.81 20.20 -6.02
N ASN A 138 -6.52 21.22 -6.83
CA ASN A 138 -5.18 21.52 -7.36
C ASN A 138 -4.30 22.32 -6.38
N THR A 139 -4.68 22.48 -5.10
CA THR A 139 -3.92 23.26 -4.10
C THR A 139 -3.49 22.43 -2.89
N ASN A 140 -2.34 22.79 -2.30
CA ASN A 140 -1.83 22.29 -1.01
C ASN A 140 -1.62 20.76 -0.90
N TYR A 141 -1.49 20.09 -2.04
CA TYR A 141 -1.18 18.66 -2.15
C TYR A 141 0.21 18.30 -1.59
N THR A 142 0.32 17.07 -1.10
CA THR A 142 1.58 16.45 -0.67
C THR A 142 2.37 15.88 -1.85
N ASP A 143 3.66 15.61 -1.65
CA ASP A 143 4.46 14.73 -2.51
C ASP A 143 4.68 13.35 -1.86
N SER A 144 5.04 12.34 -2.67
CA SER A 144 5.28 10.95 -2.23
C SER A 144 6.37 10.76 -1.16
N ALA A 145 7.11 11.82 -0.82
CA ALA A 145 8.05 11.83 0.30
C ALA A 145 7.38 12.25 1.61
N ALA A 146 6.61 13.35 1.59
CA ALA A 146 5.88 13.83 2.76
C ALA A 146 4.70 12.93 3.15
N SER A 147 3.98 12.36 2.17
CA SER A 147 2.91 11.37 2.40
C SER A 147 3.47 10.05 2.94
N GLY A 148 4.51 9.50 2.29
CA GLY A 148 5.22 8.31 2.75
C GLY A 148 5.78 8.50 4.17
N THR A 149 6.36 9.66 4.46
CA THR A 149 6.84 10.00 5.81
C THR A 149 5.71 10.07 6.83
N ALA A 150 4.57 10.67 6.48
CA ALA A 150 3.40 10.71 7.35
C ALA A 150 2.89 9.29 7.68
N ILE A 151 2.72 8.44 6.67
CA ILE A 151 2.26 7.06 6.80
C ILE A 151 3.27 6.19 7.58
N ALA A 152 4.57 6.40 7.37
CA ALA A 152 5.63 5.60 7.99
C ALA A 152 6.03 6.03 9.41
N THR A 153 5.74 7.28 9.82
CA THR A 153 6.22 7.84 11.12
C THR A 153 5.14 8.49 11.99
N GLY A 154 3.92 8.70 11.46
CA GLY A 154 2.85 9.42 12.14
C GLY A 154 3.06 10.93 12.20
N GLN A 155 4.09 11.47 11.55
CA GLN A 155 4.44 12.89 11.58
C GLN A 155 4.35 13.49 10.16
N SER A 156 3.43 14.43 9.97
CA SER A 156 3.38 15.25 8.76
C SER A 156 4.60 16.18 8.69
N THR A 157 5.03 16.49 7.46
CA THR A 157 6.29 17.19 7.19
C THR A 157 6.22 17.97 5.87
N TYR A 158 7.31 18.62 5.45
CA TYR A 158 7.41 19.39 4.22
C TYR A 158 7.65 18.50 2.99
N ASN A 159 7.25 18.95 1.79
CA ASN A 159 7.38 18.16 0.56
C ASN A 159 8.85 17.85 0.23
N GLY A 160 9.16 16.58 -0.02
CA GLY A 160 10.52 16.09 -0.25
C GLY A 160 11.27 15.62 0.99
N ALA A 161 10.69 15.71 2.20
CA ALA A 161 11.23 15.10 3.41
C ALA A 161 11.07 13.57 3.39
N ILE A 162 12.09 12.83 3.85
CA ILE A 162 12.07 11.37 3.95
C ILE A 162 12.31 10.98 5.41
N GLY A 163 11.31 10.45 6.11
CA GLY A 163 11.45 9.99 7.49
C GLY A 163 11.87 11.07 8.51
N VAL A 164 11.67 12.35 8.20
CA VAL A 164 12.06 13.49 9.07
C VAL A 164 10.89 14.44 9.32
N ASN A 165 10.86 15.06 10.50
CA ASN A 165 9.88 16.11 10.81
C ASN A 165 10.23 17.45 10.12
N ASN A 166 9.41 18.48 10.37
CA ASN A 166 9.56 19.80 9.74
C ASN A 166 10.95 20.45 9.92
N CYS A 167 11.71 20.08 10.95
CA CYS A 167 13.08 20.58 11.22
C CYS A 167 14.19 19.66 10.66
N GLY A 168 13.86 18.66 9.84
CA GLY A 168 14.83 17.68 9.35
C GLY A 168 15.32 16.69 10.41
N VAL A 169 14.65 16.57 11.55
CA VAL A 169 15.01 15.61 12.61
C VAL A 169 14.39 14.26 12.30
N ALA A 170 15.23 13.22 12.24
CA ALA A 170 14.81 11.83 12.04
C ALA A 170 13.71 11.41 13.02
N GLN A 171 12.62 10.85 12.47
CA GLN A 171 11.52 10.23 13.23
C GLN A 171 11.63 8.71 13.12
N LYS A 172 11.17 8.01 14.17
CA LYS A 172 11.20 6.55 14.18
C LYS A 172 10.11 5.98 13.27
N GLN A 173 10.48 5.09 12.37
CA GLN A 173 9.63 4.51 11.33
C GLN A 173 8.92 3.24 11.79
N ILE A 174 7.80 2.90 11.15
CA ILE A 174 6.97 1.74 11.51
C ILE A 174 7.72 0.40 11.33
N THR A 175 8.68 0.33 10.42
CA THR A 175 9.64 -0.79 10.28
C THR A 175 10.53 -0.94 11.51
N GLU A 176 11.08 0.16 12.04
CA GLU A 176 11.83 0.15 13.30
C GLU A 176 10.93 -0.19 14.52
N TYR A 177 9.63 0.11 14.47
CA TYR A 177 8.66 -0.33 15.49
C TYR A 177 8.34 -1.82 15.38
N ALA A 178 8.16 -2.36 14.17
CA ALA A 178 7.94 -3.78 13.92
C ALA A 178 9.17 -4.62 14.36
N HIS A 179 10.38 -4.21 13.97
CA HIS A 179 11.63 -4.86 14.36
C HIS A 179 11.85 -4.84 15.89
N ASP A 180 11.57 -3.72 16.58
CA ASP A 180 11.63 -3.66 18.07
C ASP A 180 10.66 -4.64 18.77
N HIS A 181 9.59 -5.06 18.09
CA HIS A 181 8.64 -6.09 18.57
C HIS A 181 8.97 -7.51 18.06
N GLY A 182 10.08 -7.68 17.35
CA GLY A 182 10.57 -8.97 16.87
C GLY A 182 9.94 -9.48 15.57
N LEU A 183 9.15 -8.64 14.90
CA LEU A 183 8.63 -8.92 13.55
C LEU A 183 9.75 -8.67 12.53
N SER A 184 9.78 -9.46 11.45
CA SER A 184 10.65 -9.17 10.30
C SER A 184 10.06 -8.07 9.43
N THR A 185 10.88 -7.32 8.68
CA THR A 185 10.34 -6.20 7.86
C THR A 185 10.79 -6.19 6.40
N GLY A 186 9.86 -5.86 5.51
CA GLY A 186 10.08 -5.82 4.06
C GLY A 186 9.59 -4.55 3.39
N ILE A 187 10.34 -4.10 2.38
CA ILE A 187 10.03 -2.93 1.54
C ILE A 187 10.07 -3.41 0.07
N ILE A 188 8.95 -3.31 -0.64
CA ILE A 188 8.77 -3.81 -2.01
C ILE A 188 8.23 -2.68 -2.89
N SER A 189 8.73 -2.51 -4.10
CA SER A 189 8.30 -1.47 -5.04
C SER A 189 8.38 -1.92 -6.50
N SER A 190 7.46 -1.43 -7.36
CA SER A 190 7.60 -1.54 -8.82
C SER A 190 8.57 -0.51 -9.42
N VAL A 191 9.00 0.50 -8.65
CA VAL A 191 9.99 1.52 -9.04
C VAL A 191 11.27 1.40 -8.21
N MET A 192 12.17 2.39 -8.26
CA MET A 192 13.48 2.27 -7.63
C MET A 192 13.37 2.07 -6.12
N PHE A 193 14.12 1.13 -5.54
CA PHE A 193 14.05 0.86 -4.10
C PHE A 193 14.37 2.08 -3.21
N SER A 194 15.16 3.03 -3.73
CA SER A 194 15.49 4.31 -3.07
C SER A 194 14.63 5.50 -3.55
N HIS A 195 13.49 5.25 -4.19
CA HIS A 195 12.45 6.24 -4.46
C HIS A 195 11.74 6.67 -3.15
N ALA A 196 10.91 7.71 -3.21
CA ALA A 196 10.43 8.41 -2.00
C ALA A 196 9.58 7.53 -1.08
N THR A 197 8.56 6.86 -1.62
CA THR A 197 7.67 5.98 -0.87
C THR A 197 8.43 4.84 -0.19
N PRO A 198 9.26 4.01 -0.87
CA PRO A 198 10.00 2.94 -0.20
C PRO A 198 11.10 3.48 0.73
N ALA A 199 11.74 4.60 0.39
CA ALA A 199 12.71 5.26 1.27
C ALA A 199 12.11 5.73 2.60
N ALA A 200 10.85 6.17 2.63
CA ALA A 200 10.18 6.61 3.85
C ALA A 200 10.01 5.51 4.92
N PHE A 201 10.11 4.23 4.52
CA PHE A 201 10.08 3.06 5.42
C PHE A 201 11.47 2.45 5.70
N GLY A 202 12.55 2.98 5.11
CA GLY A 202 13.92 2.48 5.33
C GLY A 202 15.02 3.52 5.60
N ALA A 203 14.76 4.82 5.47
CA ALA A 203 15.77 5.86 5.56
C ALA A 203 15.24 7.16 6.18
N ASN A 204 16.11 7.93 6.84
CA ASN A 204 15.83 9.32 7.21
C ASN A 204 16.73 10.25 6.39
N ASN A 205 16.15 11.17 5.62
CA ASN A 205 16.89 12.20 4.89
C ASN A 205 16.07 13.49 4.73
N ILE A 206 16.74 14.64 4.71
CA ILE A 206 16.10 15.95 4.51
C ILE A 206 15.63 16.21 3.07
N SER A 207 15.98 15.34 2.11
CA SER A 207 15.66 15.49 0.69
C SER A 207 15.53 14.15 -0.04
N ARG A 208 14.38 13.89 -0.68
CA ARG A 208 14.11 12.73 -1.57
C ARG A 208 15.09 12.61 -2.76
N ASN A 209 15.88 13.65 -3.02
CA ASN A 209 16.87 13.65 -4.10
C ASN A 209 18.25 13.10 -3.68
N ASN A 210 18.48 12.85 -2.37
CA ASN A 210 19.76 12.41 -1.85
C ASN A 210 19.94 10.88 -1.98
N TYR A 211 19.66 10.33 -3.17
CA TYR A 211 19.54 8.88 -3.44
C TYR A 211 20.70 8.02 -2.91
N HIS A 212 21.94 8.51 -2.93
CA HIS A 212 23.08 7.77 -2.37
C HIS A 212 23.02 7.66 -0.84
N GLU A 213 22.66 8.75 -0.16
CA GLU A 213 22.51 8.77 1.31
C GLU A 213 21.28 7.94 1.73
N ILE A 214 20.19 8.01 0.95
CA ILE A 214 18.98 7.21 1.13
C ILE A 214 19.29 5.73 0.98
N ALA A 215 19.87 5.29 -0.15
CA ALA A 215 20.21 3.89 -0.39
C ALA A 215 21.21 3.34 0.63
N ASN A 216 22.24 4.13 0.97
CA ASN A 216 23.18 3.79 2.04
C ASN A 216 22.48 3.64 3.40
N SER A 217 21.51 4.51 3.71
CA SER A 217 20.68 4.38 4.90
C SER A 217 19.85 3.10 4.88
N MET A 218 19.08 2.83 3.82
CA MET A 218 18.23 1.64 3.73
C MET A 218 19.04 0.33 3.87
N LEU A 219 20.23 0.28 3.28
CA LEU A 219 21.05 -0.92 3.24
C LEU A 219 21.94 -1.12 4.48
N LYS A 220 22.39 -0.05 5.15
CA LYS A 220 23.35 -0.13 6.28
C LYS A 220 22.82 0.31 7.64
N ASN A 221 21.78 1.15 7.68
CA ASN A 221 21.25 1.78 8.91
C ASN A 221 19.75 1.46 9.15
N GLY A 222 19.01 1.09 8.11
CA GLY A 222 17.60 0.70 8.17
C GLY A 222 17.39 -0.67 8.81
N HIS A 223 16.12 -0.96 9.13
CA HIS A 223 15.69 -2.17 9.84
C HIS A 223 14.94 -3.17 8.93
N ALA A 224 15.12 -3.06 7.61
CA ALA A 224 14.57 -3.98 6.62
C ALA A 224 15.39 -5.28 6.57
N ASP A 225 14.70 -6.42 6.62
CA ASP A 225 15.26 -7.75 6.35
C ASP A 225 15.11 -8.13 4.87
N LEU A 226 14.23 -7.45 4.14
CA LEU A 226 14.02 -7.60 2.71
C LEU A 226 13.79 -6.24 2.04
N ILE A 227 14.47 -6.01 0.92
CA ILE A 227 14.24 -4.87 0.03
C ILE A 227 14.11 -5.39 -1.39
N ILE A 228 13.03 -5.05 -2.09
CA ILE A 228 12.83 -5.36 -3.52
C ILE A 228 12.44 -4.09 -4.28
N GLY A 229 13.09 -3.83 -5.41
CA GLY A 229 12.72 -2.73 -6.32
C GLY A 229 13.58 -2.67 -7.58
N SER A 230 13.38 -1.62 -8.38
CA SER A 230 14.20 -1.33 -9.57
C SER A 230 15.44 -0.50 -9.21
N GLY A 231 16.10 0.08 -10.22
CA GLY A 231 17.22 1.00 -10.04
C GLY A 231 18.57 0.37 -10.34
N HIS A 232 18.59 -0.73 -11.10
CA HIS A 232 19.79 -1.50 -11.35
C HIS A 232 20.80 -0.69 -12.17
N PRO A 233 22.01 -0.41 -11.66
CA PRO A 233 22.96 0.50 -12.32
C PRO A 233 23.54 -0.01 -13.65
N MET A 234 23.15 -1.21 -14.09
CA MET A 234 23.73 -1.93 -15.23
C MET A 234 22.70 -2.25 -16.33
N TYR A 235 21.44 -1.84 -16.15
CA TYR A 235 20.34 -2.09 -17.08
C TYR A 235 19.58 -0.80 -17.37
N ASP A 236 18.97 -0.72 -18.55
CA ASP A 236 18.02 0.33 -18.93
C ASP A 236 16.56 -0.08 -18.65
N GLY A 237 15.62 0.76 -19.06
CA GLY A 237 14.18 0.51 -18.95
C GLY A 237 13.66 -0.63 -19.83
N ASP A 238 14.44 -1.09 -20.83
CA ASP A 238 14.10 -2.23 -21.69
C ASP A 238 14.62 -3.56 -21.12
N GLY A 239 15.16 -3.53 -19.90
CA GLY A 239 15.88 -4.65 -19.29
C GLY A 239 17.10 -5.11 -20.08
N GLN A 240 17.68 -4.23 -20.91
CA GLN A 240 18.89 -4.52 -21.67
C GLN A 240 20.13 -4.09 -20.90
N LYS A 241 21.19 -4.90 -21.00
CA LYS A 241 22.43 -4.65 -20.24
C LYS A 241 23.25 -3.54 -20.88
N LEU A 242 23.44 -2.46 -20.13
CA LEU A 242 24.22 -1.28 -20.50
C LEU A 242 25.70 -1.63 -20.75
N ALA A 243 26.39 -0.77 -21.51
CA ALA A 243 27.85 -0.80 -21.58
C ALA A 243 28.45 -0.13 -20.33
N GLU A 244 29.67 -0.53 -19.95
CA GLU A 244 30.34 -0.06 -18.71
C GLU A 244 30.52 1.47 -18.63
N ALA A 245 30.58 2.15 -19.79
CA ALA A 245 30.67 3.61 -19.87
C ALA A 245 29.38 4.33 -19.49
N ASP A 246 28.23 3.64 -19.54
CA ASP A 246 26.88 4.18 -19.41
C ASP A 246 26.20 3.74 -18.10
N TYR A 247 26.91 3.02 -17.22
CA TYR A 247 26.40 2.51 -15.94
C TYR A 247 25.87 3.62 -15.01
N ASN A 248 24.59 3.50 -14.64
CA ASN A 248 23.80 4.51 -13.94
C ASN A 248 23.75 4.28 -12.42
N PHE A 249 24.83 4.59 -11.72
CA PHE A 249 24.90 4.59 -10.25
C PHE A 249 24.13 5.77 -9.61
N ARG A 250 22.87 6.03 -10.00
CA ARG A 250 22.02 7.07 -9.39
C ARG A 250 21.36 6.58 -8.10
N TYR A 251 20.81 5.36 -8.12
CA TYR A 251 19.92 4.84 -7.07
C TYR A 251 20.62 3.98 -6.01
N ILE A 252 21.88 3.65 -6.24
CA ILE A 252 22.82 3.07 -5.27
C ILE A 252 24.21 3.63 -5.58
N SER A 253 25.02 3.92 -4.55
CA SER A 253 26.37 4.44 -4.77
C SER A 253 27.27 3.36 -5.39
N LYS A 254 28.31 3.77 -6.12
CA LYS A 254 29.24 2.80 -6.72
C LYS A 254 30.00 1.99 -5.67
N ASP A 255 30.26 2.55 -4.49
CA ASP A 255 31.00 1.87 -3.45
C ASP A 255 30.09 0.86 -2.71
N ASP A 256 28.86 1.24 -2.37
CA ASP A 256 27.86 0.31 -1.79
C ASP A 256 27.53 -0.84 -2.77
N TRP A 257 27.46 -0.57 -4.07
CA TRP A 257 27.30 -1.60 -5.10
C TRP A 257 28.51 -2.56 -5.16
N ASN A 258 29.74 -2.05 -5.00
CA ASN A 258 30.92 -2.91 -4.99
C ASN A 258 30.94 -3.81 -3.74
N GLU A 259 30.56 -3.30 -2.57
CA GLU A 259 30.42 -4.09 -1.34
C GLU A 259 29.34 -5.17 -1.46
N LEU A 260 28.19 -4.85 -2.07
CA LEU A 260 27.12 -5.79 -2.38
C LEU A 260 27.61 -6.94 -3.27
N GLN A 261 28.24 -6.61 -4.40
CA GLN A 261 28.76 -7.60 -5.35
C GLN A 261 29.96 -8.40 -4.82
N ALA A 262 30.62 -7.92 -3.76
CA ALA A 262 31.67 -8.67 -3.06
C ALA A 262 31.12 -9.64 -1.99
N GLY A 263 29.85 -9.51 -1.61
CA GLY A 263 29.28 -10.20 -0.44
C GLY A 263 29.79 -9.63 0.89
N GLU A 264 30.14 -8.34 0.92
CA GLU A 264 30.71 -7.65 2.10
C GLU A 264 29.72 -6.65 2.74
N LEU A 265 28.66 -6.26 2.03
CA LEU A 265 27.62 -5.32 2.50
C LEU A 265 26.71 -5.97 3.57
N THR A 266 26.59 -5.36 4.75
CA THR A 266 25.75 -5.81 5.89
C THR A 266 24.76 -4.72 6.31
N SER A 267 23.66 -5.11 6.97
CA SER A 267 22.67 -4.19 7.55
C SER A 267 22.98 -3.85 9.01
N ALA A 268 22.21 -2.93 9.61
CA ALA A 268 22.27 -2.67 11.05
C ALA A 268 21.72 -3.85 11.90
N THR A 269 20.88 -4.69 11.30
CA THR A 269 20.16 -5.79 11.95
C THR A 269 20.87 -7.15 11.86
N SER A 270 21.85 -7.31 10.95
CA SER A 270 22.45 -8.60 10.62
C SER A 270 23.97 -8.55 10.43
N GLU A 271 24.69 -9.45 11.10
CA GLU A 271 26.11 -9.76 10.78
C GLU A 271 26.26 -10.58 9.49
N THR A 272 25.18 -11.19 8.98
CA THR A 272 25.17 -11.86 7.67
C THR A 272 25.01 -10.81 6.57
N PRO A 273 25.88 -10.79 5.53
CA PRO A 273 25.76 -9.89 4.40
C PRO A 273 24.42 -10.02 3.66
N TRP A 274 24.07 -8.98 2.89
CA TRP A 274 22.89 -8.99 2.02
C TRP A 274 23.03 -10.04 0.91
N THR A 275 22.08 -10.97 0.85
CA THR A 275 21.92 -11.91 -0.27
C THR A 275 21.28 -11.17 -1.44
N PHE A 276 21.99 -11.09 -2.56
CA PHE A 276 21.57 -10.34 -3.74
C PHE A 276 20.88 -11.22 -4.79
N ILE A 277 19.73 -10.77 -5.32
CA ILE A 277 19.08 -11.36 -6.49
C ILE A 277 18.71 -10.30 -7.54
N GLU A 278 18.83 -10.67 -8.82
CA GLU A 278 18.50 -9.78 -9.96
C GLU A 278 17.59 -10.40 -11.03
N THR A 279 17.56 -11.73 -11.15
CA THR A 279 16.87 -12.40 -12.27
C THR A 279 15.40 -12.72 -11.95
N LYS A 280 14.50 -12.65 -12.95
CA LYS A 280 13.11 -13.11 -12.77
C LYS A 280 13.02 -14.54 -12.24
N GLU A 281 13.90 -15.45 -12.66
CA GLU A 281 13.93 -16.82 -12.14
C GLU A 281 14.12 -16.87 -10.60
N SER A 282 14.89 -15.95 -10.02
CA SER A 282 15.07 -15.83 -8.57
C SER A 282 13.79 -15.34 -7.86
N PHE A 283 13.09 -14.36 -8.43
CA PHE A 283 11.81 -13.89 -7.90
C PHE A 283 10.71 -14.95 -8.05
N ASP A 284 10.67 -15.65 -9.17
CA ASP A 284 9.77 -16.78 -9.43
C ASP A 284 10.02 -17.93 -8.43
N GLN A 285 11.28 -18.21 -8.07
CA GLN A 285 11.63 -19.21 -7.05
C GLN A 285 11.19 -18.80 -5.63
N LEU A 286 11.30 -17.51 -5.26
CA LEU A 286 10.73 -16.99 -4.02
C LEU A 286 9.21 -17.14 -4.01
N ALA A 287 8.52 -16.68 -5.05
CA ALA A 287 7.05 -16.70 -5.14
C ALA A 287 6.48 -18.12 -5.14
N GLN A 288 7.18 -19.08 -5.73
CA GLN A 288 6.81 -20.51 -5.73
C GLN A 288 7.15 -21.25 -4.43
N GLY A 289 7.84 -20.61 -3.46
CA GLY A 289 8.25 -21.24 -2.21
C GLY A 289 9.34 -22.32 -2.39
N ILE A 290 10.18 -22.18 -3.42
CA ILE A 290 11.24 -23.14 -3.79
C ILE A 290 12.65 -22.51 -3.84
N ALA A 291 12.80 -21.29 -3.33
CA ALA A 291 14.07 -20.62 -3.16
C ALA A 291 15.06 -21.45 -2.31
N SER A 292 16.36 -21.25 -2.53
CA SER A 292 17.42 -22.01 -1.87
C SER A 292 17.64 -21.59 -0.42
N ASP A 293 18.21 -22.48 0.40
CA ASP A 293 18.68 -22.16 1.77
C ASP A 293 19.63 -20.94 1.81
N GLU A 294 20.26 -20.59 0.68
CA GLU A 294 21.14 -19.42 0.51
C GLU A 294 20.34 -18.13 0.28
N MET A 295 19.29 -18.17 -0.56
CA MET A 295 18.33 -17.07 -0.75
C MET A 295 17.52 -16.76 0.51
N MET A 296 17.29 -17.76 1.36
CA MET A 296 16.48 -17.65 2.58
C MET A 296 17.33 -17.51 3.86
N ASN A 297 18.58 -17.02 3.75
CA ASN A 297 19.49 -16.87 4.89
C ASN A 297 20.19 -15.50 4.88
N GLY A 298 19.94 -14.71 5.92
CA GLY A 298 20.40 -13.31 5.97
C GLY A 298 19.53 -12.39 5.10
N PRO A 299 19.67 -11.07 5.27
CA PRO A 299 18.77 -10.09 4.64
C PRO A 299 18.84 -10.14 3.11
N LEU A 300 17.71 -10.01 2.42
CA LEU A 300 17.60 -10.19 0.97
C LEU A 300 17.39 -8.86 0.23
N LEU A 301 18.27 -8.57 -0.73
CA LEU A 301 18.14 -7.43 -1.65
C LEU A 301 17.84 -7.94 -3.06
N GLY A 302 16.61 -7.73 -3.51
CA GLY A 302 16.21 -7.91 -4.90
C GLY A 302 16.28 -6.61 -5.67
N ILE A 303 17.21 -6.48 -6.62
CA ILE A 303 17.14 -5.40 -7.62
C ILE A 303 16.96 -6.05 -8.98
N PHE A 304 15.73 -6.02 -9.50
CA PHE A 304 15.44 -6.65 -10.79
C PHE A 304 16.15 -5.94 -11.95
N GLN A 305 16.35 -6.66 -13.06
CA GLN A 305 17.14 -6.21 -14.21
C GLN A 305 16.43 -5.11 -15.06
N THR A 306 16.03 -4.00 -14.46
CA THR A 306 15.66 -2.74 -15.15
C THR A 306 16.24 -1.51 -14.46
N GLY A 307 16.32 -0.41 -15.20
CA GLY A 307 16.82 0.88 -14.69
C GLY A 307 15.83 1.65 -13.81
N TRP A 308 14.51 1.49 -14.00
CA TRP A 308 13.51 2.47 -13.52
C TRP A 308 12.15 1.90 -13.05
N THR A 309 11.46 1.05 -13.83
CA THR A 309 10.15 0.47 -13.42
C THR A 309 10.05 -1.02 -13.78
N THR A 310 8.96 -1.69 -13.38
CA THR A 310 8.61 -3.04 -13.86
C THR A 310 8.25 -3.03 -15.35
N GLN A 311 7.29 -2.19 -15.77
CA GLN A 311 6.82 -2.13 -17.16
C GLN A 311 6.68 -0.72 -17.76
N TYR A 312 6.35 0.34 -16.99
CA TYR A 312 6.06 1.67 -17.54
C TYR A 312 7.13 2.25 -18.49
N ASP A 313 8.41 2.29 -18.08
CA ASP A 313 9.50 2.92 -18.86
C ASP A 313 10.02 2.06 -20.05
N ARG A 314 9.38 0.92 -20.36
CA ARG A 314 9.77 0.06 -21.50
C ARG A 314 9.55 0.75 -22.84
N THR A 315 10.52 0.71 -23.74
CA THR A 315 10.43 1.29 -25.09
C THR A 315 9.44 0.52 -25.94
N CYS A 316 8.58 1.23 -26.69
CA CYS A 316 7.74 0.61 -27.71
C CYS A 316 8.33 0.76 -29.12
N GLU A 317 8.32 -0.31 -29.94
CA GLU A 317 8.76 -0.23 -31.35
C GLU A 317 7.87 0.69 -32.20
N ASP A 318 6.58 0.81 -31.84
CA ASP A 318 5.62 1.74 -32.41
C ASP A 318 4.91 2.48 -31.27
N GLU A 319 5.20 3.78 -31.12
CA GLU A 319 4.63 4.65 -30.09
C GLU A 319 3.09 4.70 -30.12
N THR A 320 2.44 4.42 -31.26
CA THR A 320 0.97 4.38 -31.33
C THR A 320 0.36 3.20 -30.55
N LEU A 321 1.17 2.20 -30.17
CA LEU A 321 0.72 1.14 -29.28
C LEU A 321 0.54 1.62 -27.83
N ARG A 322 1.21 2.70 -27.41
CA ARG A 322 0.96 3.33 -26.09
C ARG A 322 -0.38 4.07 -26.01
N GLU A 323 -1.14 4.20 -27.12
CA GLU A 323 -2.52 4.70 -27.08
C GLU A 323 -3.54 3.63 -26.60
N THR A 324 -3.11 2.41 -26.27
CA THR A 324 -3.98 1.32 -25.79
C THR A 324 -3.26 0.42 -24.79
N ALA A 325 -3.84 0.22 -23.61
CA ALA A 325 -3.24 -0.61 -22.55
C ALA A 325 -2.96 -2.04 -23.04
N PHE A 326 -1.79 -2.56 -22.66
CA PHE A 326 -1.25 -3.88 -23.02
C PHE A 326 -1.05 -4.12 -24.53
N ALA A 327 -1.21 -3.11 -25.40
CA ALA A 327 -0.87 -3.23 -26.81
C ALA A 327 0.65 -3.12 -27.07
N CYS A 328 1.39 -2.49 -26.17
CA CYS A 328 2.86 -2.50 -26.18
C CYS A 328 3.39 -3.75 -25.44
N PRO A 329 4.23 -4.60 -26.06
CA PRO A 329 4.73 -5.84 -25.45
C PRO A 329 5.45 -5.62 -24.10
N GLU A 330 5.24 -6.53 -23.15
CA GLU A 330 5.81 -6.49 -21.80
C GLU A 330 7.22 -7.12 -21.73
N LEU A 331 7.99 -6.69 -20.74
CA LEU A 331 9.33 -7.19 -20.46
C LEU A 331 9.28 -8.53 -19.71
N THR A 332 9.14 -9.62 -20.48
CA THR A 332 9.07 -11.01 -19.94
C THR A 332 10.28 -11.48 -19.12
N THR A 333 11.35 -10.68 -19.02
CA THR A 333 12.54 -10.91 -18.17
C THR A 333 12.49 -10.21 -16.81
N VAL A 334 11.39 -9.50 -16.50
CA VAL A 334 11.17 -8.71 -15.28
C VAL A 334 10.02 -9.33 -14.49
N PRO A 335 10.06 -9.38 -13.14
CA PRO A 335 8.91 -9.81 -12.34
C PRO A 335 7.82 -8.73 -12.31
N ASP A 336 6.57 -9.19 -12.34
CA ASP A 336 5.37 -8.42 -11.97
C ASP A 336 5.32 -8.15 -10.44
N LEU A 337 4.57 -7.13 -10.01
CA LEU A 337 4.46 -6.75 -8.61
C LEU A 337 3.83 -7.85 -7.75
N GLY A 338 2.91 -8.65 -8.32
CA GLY A 338 2.32 -9.82 -7.66
C GLY A 338 3.35 -10.89 -7.31
N THR A 339 4.23 -11.25 -8.25
CA THR A 339 5.36 -12.18 -8.04
C THR A 339 6.31 -11.65 -6.98
N MET A 340 6.68 -10.36 -7.03
CA MET A 340 7.54 -9.76 -6.00
C MET A 340 6.90 -9.77 -4.62
N SER A 341 5.60 -9.47 -4.54
CA SER A 341 4.82 -9.48 -3.30
C SER A 341 4.77 -10.87 -2.67
N VAL A 342 4.33 -11.89 -3.42
CA VAL A 342 4.25 -13.27 -2.94
C VAL A 342 5.63 -13.81 -2.55
N GLY A 343 6.67 -13.47 -3.33
CA GLY A 343 8.05 -13.83 -3.01
C GLY A 343 8.54 -13.20 -1.69
N ALA A 344 8.21 -11.94 -1.44
CA ALA A 344 8.54 -11.26 -0.19
C ALA A 344 7.77 -11.84 1.00
N LEU A 345 6.47 -12.12 0.86
CA LEU A 345 5.68 -12.72 1.93
C LEU A 345 6.18 -14.12 2.31
N ASN A 346 6.54 -14.97 1.32
CA ASN A 346 7.15 -16.28 1.55
C ASN A 346 8.51 -16.20 2.28
N TYR A 347 9.27 -15.12 2.08
CA TYR A 347 10.53 -14.88 2.78
C TYR A 347 10.29 -14.37 4.21
N LEU A 348 9.45 -13.35 4.38
CA LEU A 348 9.18 -12.72 5.68
C LEU A 348 8.43 -13.66 6.64
N SER A 349 7.57 -14.54 6.14
CA SER A 349 6.81 -15.50 6.94
C SER A 349 7.65 -16.60 7.60
N GLN A 350 8.97 -16.63 7.38
CA GLN A 350 9.88 -17.51 8.13
C GLN A 350 10.04 -17.12 9.59
N ASN A 351 9.75 -15.85 9.95
CA ASN A 351 9.76 -15.40 11.33
C ASN A 351 8.46 -15.83 12.04
N GLU A 352 8.57 -16.70 13.05
CA GLU A 352 7.41 -17.21 13.81
C GLU A 352 6.63 -16.10 14.57
N ASN A 353 7.23 -14.92 14.78
CA ASN A 353 6.56 -13.75 15.35
C ASN A 353 5.68 -13.00 14.32
N GLY A 354 5.89 -13.23 13.03
CA GLY A 354 5.28 -12.49 11.93
C GLY A 354 6.16 -11.37 11.35
N PHE A 355 5.54 -10.48 10.58
CA PHE A 355 6.24 -9.46 9.78
C PHE A 355 5.41 -8.19 9.50
N PHE A 356 6.11 -7.11 9.15
CA PHE A 356 5.56 -5.93 8.50
C PHE A 356 6.05 -5.86 7.04
N ALA A 357 5.17 -5.69 6.07
CA ALA A 357 5.52 -5.52 4.66
C ALA A 357 4.88 -4.24 4.10
N MET A 358 5.68 -3.38 3.45
CA MET A 358 5.17 -2.30 2.59
C MET A 358 5.39 -2.69 1.12
N ILE A 359 4.35 -2.57 0.30
CA ILE A 359 4.35 -2.93 -1.14
C ILE A 359 3.84 -1.74 -1.95
N GLU A 360 4.65 -1.24 -2.89
CA GLU A 360 4.35 -0.06 -3.72
C GLU A 360 4.15 -0.42 -5.21
N GLY A 361 3.03 0.02 -5.80
CA GLY A 361 2.88 0.21 -7.25
C GLY A 361 3.21 1.67 -7.61
N GLY A 362 4.45 1.96 -8.00
CA GLY A 362 5.00 3.32 -7.95
C GLY A 362 4.93 4.15 -9.23
N ALA A 363 4.62 3.55 -10.39
CA ALA A 363 4.61 4.27 -11.68
C ALA A 363 3.21 4.73 -12.13
N VAL A 364 2.15 4.43 -11.36
CA VAL A 364 0.80 4.97 -11.58
C VAL A 364 0.81 6.50 -11.52
N ASP A 365 1.54 7.08 -10.56
CA ASP A 365 1.83 8.52 -10.46
C ASP A 365 2.49 9.08 -11.73
N TRP A 366 3.48 8.37 -12.27
CA TRP A 366 4.26 8.84 -13.41
C TRP A 366 3.41 8.83 -14.69
N ALA A 367 2.58 7.81 -14.86
CA ALA A 367 1.58 7.74 -15.91
C ALA A 367 0.48 8.82 -15.75
N ALA A 368 0.03 9.09 -14.53
CA ALA A 368 -0.90 10.18 -14.22
C ALA A 368 -0.31 11.56 -14.56
N HIS A 369 0.93 11.82 -14.16
CA HIS A 369 1.71 12.99 -14.59
C HIS A 369 1.80 13.12 -16.12
N GLY A 370 2.03 12.01 -16.82
CA GLY A 370 2.03 11.94 -18.29
C GLY A 370 0.66 12.14 -18.95
N LYS A 371 -0.44 12.03 -18.17
CA LYS A 371 -1.83 11.89 -18.65
C LYS A 371 -2.03 10.67 -19.56
N ASP A 372 -1.26 9.63 -19.29
CA ASP A 372 -1.18 8.40 -20.05
C ASP A 372 -2.25 7.42 -19.58
N THR A 373 -3.44 7.48 -20.19
CA THR A 373 -4.57 6.61 -19.81
C THR A 373 -4.24 5.13 -19.98
N ALA A 374 -3.33 4.76 -20.89
CA ALA A 374 -2.91 3.37 -21.07
C ALA A 374 -1.93 2.95 -19.97
N GLY A 375 -0.90 3.75 -19.69
CA GLY A 375 0.06 3.50 -18.62
C GLY A 375 -0.57 3.47 -17.22
N ILE A 376 -1.55 4.33 -16.94
CA ILE A 376 -2.32 4.29 -15.68
C ILE A 376 -3.05 2.94 -15.57
N ILE A 377 -3.69 2.48 -16.65
CA ILE A 377 -4.38 1.18 -16.66
C ILE A 377 -3.39 0.02 -16.49
N GLU A 378 -2.24 0.03 -17.15
CA GLU A 378 -1.23 -1.04 -17.04
C GLU A 378 -0.69 -1.18 -15.60
N GLU A 379 -0.14 -0.11 -15.04
CA GLU A 379 0.50 -0.15 -13.71
C GLU A 379 -0.53 -0.31 -12.56
N GLN A 380 -1.74 0.24 -12.69
CA GLN A 380 -2.80 0.04 -11.70
C GLN A 380 -3.42 -1.37 -11.79
N VAL A 381 -3.37 -2.05 -12.94
CA VAL A 381 -3.73 -3.47 -13.06
C VAL A 381 -2.66 -4.37 -12.44
N ASP A 382 -1.35 -4.11 -12.62
CA ASP A 382 -0.28 -4.82 -11.88
C ASP A 382 -0.48 -4.65 -10.36
N PHE A 383 -0.86 -3.45 -9.90
CA PHE A 383 -1.24 -3.23 -8.50
C PHE A 383 -2.51 -4.00 -8.07
N HIS A 384 -3.57 -4.05 -8.88
CA HIS A 384 -4.77 -4.84 -8.57
C HIS A 384 -4.46 -6.35 -8.49
N ASP A 385 -3.69 -6.89 -9.43
CA ASP A 385 -3.30 -8.30 -9.43
C ASP A 385 -2.29 -8.61 -8.31
N ALA A 386 -1.45 -7.65 -7.89
CA ALA A 386 -0.65 -7.75 -6.68
C ALA A 386 -1.52 -7.80 -5.41
N VAL A 387 -2.52 -6.92 -5.27
CA VAL A 387 -3.48 -6.95 -4.14
C VAL A 387 -4.22 -8.29 -4.09
N LYS A 388 -4.59 -8.83 -5.26
CA LYS A 388 -5.19 -10.17 -5.39
C LYS A 388 -4.21 -11.27 -4.96
N ALA A 389 -2.95 -11.22 -5.42
CA ALA A 389 -1.93 -12.21 -5.07
C ALA A 389 -1.61 -12.21 -3.56
N VAL A 390 -1.59 -11.03 -2.94
CA VAL A 390 -1.47 -10.85 -1.49
C VAL A 390 -2.68 -11.42 -0.74
N TYR A 391 -3.91 -11.12 -1.19
CA TYR A 391 -5.13 -11.67 -0.58
C TYR A 391 -5.13 -13.22 -0.64
N ASP A 392 -4.87 -13.78 -1.83
CA ASP A 392 -4.79 -15.22 -2.05
C ASP A 392 -3.67 -15.87 -1.20
N TRP A 393 -2.57 -15.16 -0.95
CA TRP A 393 -1.49 -15.63 -0.07
C TRP A 393 -1.93 -15.72 1.40
N VAL A 394 -2.68 -14.73 1.91
CA VAL A 394 -3.18 -14.73 3.30
C VAL A 394 -4.16 -15.87 3.53
N GLU A 395 -5.11 -16.11 2.60
CA GLU A 395 -6.06 -17.23 2.65
C GLU A 395 -5.35 -18.61 2.59
N ALA A 396 -4.18 -18.70 1.95
CA ALA A 396 -3.45 -19.94 1.75
C ALA A 396 -2.41 -20.26 2.82
N ASN A 397 -1.75 -19.24 3.41
CA ASN A 397 -0.56 -19.41 4.25
C ASN A 397 -0.70 -18.83 5.67
N SER A 398 -1.73 -18.01 5.94
CA SER A 398 -2.02 -17.45 7.27
C SER A 398 -3.54 -17.44 7.49
N ASN A 399 -4.08 -16.39 8.10
CA ASN A 399 -5.51 -16.14 8.27
C ASN A 399 -5.78 -14.69 8.70
N TRP A 400 -7.02 -14.23 8.55
CA TRP A 400 -7.47 -12.88 8.90
C TRP A 400 -7.52 -12.61 10.42
N ASP A 401 -7.47 -13.63 11.29
CA ASP A 401 -7.42 -13.45 12.75
C ASP A 401 -5.99 -13.15 13.25
N GLU A 402 -4.96 -13.25 12.39
CA GLU A 402 -3.56 -12.91 12.73
C GLU A 402 -2.86 -11.99 11.70
N THR A 403 -3.57 -11.60 10.63
CA THR A 403 -3.07 -10.74 9.56
C THR A 403 -3.96 -9.52 9.35
N LEU A 404 -3.34 -8.34 9.26
CA LEU A 404 -3.95 -7.10 8.80
C LEU A 404 -3.46 -6.78 7.38
N LEU A 405 -4.39 -6.62 6.44
CA LEU A 405 -4.13 -6.05 5.11
C LEU A 405 -4.72 -4.64 5.04
N ILE A 406 -3.94 -3.70 4.53
CA ILE A 406 -4.33 -2.32 4.20
C ILE A 406 -3.99 -2.07 2.73
N VAL A 407 -4.91 -1.44 1.99
CA VAL A 407 -4.71 -1.05 0.58
C VAL A 407 -5.15 0.40 0.39
N THR A 408 -4.27 1.26 -0.10
CA THR A 408 -4.54 2.69 -0.26
C THR A 408 -3.63 3.33 -1.33
N THR A 409 -3.63 4.65 -1.42
CA THR A 409 -2.69 5.48 -2.17
C THR A 409 -2.20 6.60 -1.25
N ASP A 410 -1.02 7.15 -1.51
CA ASP A 410 -0.38 8.14 -0.66
C ASP A 410 -0.83 9.59 -0.98
N HIS A 411 -1.21 9.87 -2.24
CA HIS A 411 -1.89 11.07 -2.73
C HIS A 411 -2.56 10.83 -4.11
N GLY A 412 -3.46 11.71 -4.54
CA GLY A 412 -3.98 11.68 -5.91
C GLY A 412 -3.04 12.37 -6.90
N ASN A 413 -3.23 12.13 -8.21
CA ASN A 413 -2.57 12.82 -9.32
C ASN A 413 -3.50 12.95 -10.55
N ALA A 414 -3.35 14.04 -11.30
CA ALA A 414 -4.02 14.36 -12.58
C ALA A 414 -5.55 14.59 -12.53
N TYR A 415 -6.22 14.31 -11.41
CA TYR A 415 -7.68 14.33 -11.20
C TYR A 415 -8.47 13.72 -12.37
N VAL A 416 -8.45 12.38 -12.43
CA VAL A 416 -9.02 11.58 -13.52
C VAL A 416 -10.54 11.48 -13.35
N LEU A 417 -11.30 12.08 -14.28
CA LEU A 417 -12.76 12.06 -14.31
C LEU A 417 -13.27 11.64 -15.71
N GLY A 418 -14.57 11.45 -15.89
CA GLY A 418 -15.18 11.12 -17.19
C GLY A 418 -15.26 12.30 -18.14
N GLU A 419 -15.41 12.06 -19.45
CA GLU A 419 -15.41 13.14 -20.47
C GLU A 419 -16.50 14.21 -20.28
N THR A 420 -17.61 13.89 -19.61
CA THR A 420 -18.75 14.79 -19.35
C THR A 420 -18.59 15.66 -18.08
N SER A 421 -17.46 15.54 -17.38
CA SER A 421 -17.19 16.25 -16.12
C SER A 421 -16.96 17.76 -16.24
N ASP A 422 -17.03 18.31 -17.46
CA ASP A 422 -17.08 19.75 -17.77
C ASP A 422 -18.49 20.35 -17.65
N SER A 423 -19.52 19.50 -17.57
CA SER A 423 -20.92 19.89 -17.68
C SER A 423 -21.85 19.12 -16.72
N ALA A 424 -21.39 17.99 -16.19
CA ALA A 424 -21.91 17.34 -14.99
C ALA A 424 -20.76 17.19 -13.98
N ILE A 425 -20.71 18.05 -12.96
CA ILE A 425 -19.60 18.09 -12.01
C ILE A 425 -19.40 16.74 -11.28
N TYR A 426 -18.14 16.34 -11.08
CA TYR A 426 -17.72 15.03 -10.54
C TYR A 426 -18.29 13.82 -11.30
N ALA A 427 -18.63 13.95 -12.59
CA ALA A 427 -18.97 12.80 -13.42
C ALA A 427 -17.77 11.84 -13.53
N GLY A 428 -17.82 10.74 -12.78
CA GLY A 428 -16.85 9.66 -12.88
C GLY A 428 -16.86 9.00 -14.25
N VAL A 429 -15.75 8.36 -14.61
CA VAL A 429 -15.52 7.78 -15.95
C VAL A 429 -16.63 6.82 -16.36
N GLU A 430 -17.15 6.92 -17.59
CA GLU A 430 -18.13 5.95 -18.10
C GLU A 430 -17.48 4.57 -18.29
N ASN A 431 -18.22 3.51 -18.03
CA ASN A 431 -17.74 2.13 -18.15
C ASN A 431 -17.88 1.64 -19.61
N PRO A 432 -16.78 1.44 -20.37
CA PRO A 432 -16.83 0.95 -21.75
C PRO A 432 -16.96 -0.57 -21.85
N GLY A 433 -16.81 -1.30 -20.73
CA GLY A 433 -16.66 -2.76 -20.67
C GLY A 433 -15.19 -3.22 -20.70
N ALA A 434 -14.96 -4.49 -20.36
CA ALA A 434 -13.63 -5.09 -20.31
C ALA A 434 -12.88 -5.02 -21.65
N GLU A 435 -11.56 -4.87 -21.59
CA GLU A 435 -10.64 -4.74 -22.74
C GLU A 435 -10.98 -3.54 -23.67
N GLN A 436 -11.74 -2.53 -23.21
CA GLN A 436 -12.05 -1.32 -23.97
C GLN A 436 -11.46 -0.07 -23.30
N MET A 437 -10.76 0.78 -24.06
CA MET A 437 -10.17 2.02 -23.51
C MET A 437 -11.28 3.01 -23.10
N PRO A 438 -11.27 3.51 -21.85
CA PRO A 438 -12.24 4.51 -21.40
C PRO A 438 -11.86 5.94 -21.81
N THR A 439 -12.85 6.78 -22.07
CA THR A 439 -12.62 8.22 -22.33
C THR A 439 -12.60 9.01 -21.03
N VAL A 440 -11.49 9.72 -20.78
CA VAL A 440 -11.24 10.45 -19.54
C VAL A 440 -10.97 11.94 -19.78
N ALA A 441 -11.18 12.75 -18.75
CA ALA A 441 -10.75 14.13 -18.63
C ALA A 441 -9.81 14.27 -17.43
N TYR A 442 -8.80 15.15 -17.53
CA TYR A 442 -7.72 15.31 -16.56
C TYR A 442 -7.66 16.76 -16.05
N TYR A 443 -8.06 17.01 -14.80
CA TYR A 443 -8.15 18.35 -14.23
C TYR A 443 -6.95 18.78 -13.38
N SER A 444 -5.94 17.94 -13.21
CA SER A 444 -4.58 18.35 -12.78
C SER A 444 -3.53 17.98 -13.83
N GLY A 445 -2.27 18.34 -13.60
CA GLY A 445 -1.08 17.79 -14.28
C GLY A 445 0.04 17.47 -13.27
N SER A 446 -0.35 17.38 -12.01
CA SER A 446 0.47 17.12 -10.83
C SER A 446 -0.44 16.49 -9.77
N HIS A 447 0.05 16.36 -8.55
CA HIS A 447 -0.69 15.72 -7.48
C HIS A 447 -1.94 16.54 -7.10
N THR A 448 -2.80 15.96 -6.26
CA THR A 448 -4.10 16.53 -5.90
C THR A 448 -4.42 16.31 -4.42
N ASN A 449 -5.10 17.30 -3.82
CA ASN A 449 -5.58 17.28 -2.43
C ASN A 449 -7.03 16.75 -2.38
N GLU A 450 -7.27 15.64 -3.07
CA GLU A 450 -8.53 14.90 -2.99
C GLU A 450 -8.53 13.92 -1.81
N LEU A 451 -9.72 13.53 -1.37
CA LEU A 451 -9.85 12.35 -0.53
C LEU A 451 -9.58 11.12 -1.39
N VAL A 452 -8.78 10.18 -0.89
CA VAL A 452 -8.37 8.98 -1.63
C VAL A 452 -8.87 7.69 -0.96
N ARG A 453 -8.95 6.59 -1.72
CA ARG A 453 -9.42 5.29 -1.22
C ARG A 453 -8.56 4.73 -0.09
N PHE A 454 -9.21 4.25 0.98
CA PHE A 454 -8.62 3.36 1.96
C PHE A 454 -9.47 2.10 2.14
N TYR A 455 -8.82 0.94 2.04
CA TYR A 455 -9.38 -0.37 2.36
C TYR A 455 -8.55 -1.03 3.47
N ALA A 456 -9.22 -1.77 4.37
CA ALA A 456 -8.56 -2.68 5.29
C ALA A 456 -9.35 -4.00 5.45
N LYS A 457 -8.64 -5.06 5.89
CA LYS A 457 -9.23 -6.35 6.27
C LYS A 457 -8.38 -7.07 7.31
N GLY A 458 -9.03 -7.79 8.22
CA GLY A 458 -8.39 -8.64 9.21
C GLY A 458 -8.16 -7.95 10.55
N ASN A 459 -7.33 -8.58 11.38
CA ASN A 459 -7.21 -8.26 12.80
C ASN A 459 -6.73 -6.81 13.05
N GLY A 460 -7.59 -6.01 13.68
CA GLY A 460 -7.34 -4.60 13.97
C GLY A 460 -7.82 -3.63 12.89
N ALA A 461 -8.42 -4.08 11.80
CA ALA A 461 -8.98 -3.20 10.77
C ALA A 461 -10.07 -2.26 11.34
N GLU A 462 -10.84 -2.72 12.33
CA GLU A 462 -11.87 -1.93 13.00
C GLU A 462 -11.30 -0.77 13.84
N LYS A 463 -10.02 -0.84 14.25
CA LYS A 463 -9.35 0.22 15.02
C LYS A 463 -9.22 1.53 14.23
N PHE A 464 -9.22 1.49 12.88
CA PHE A 464 -9.18 2.69 12.06
C PHE A 464 -10.38 3.63 12.27
N SER A 465 -11.51 3.09 12.73
CA SER A 465 -12.71 3.88 13.08
C SER A 465 -12.47 4.96 14.14
N GLN A 466 -11.52 4.77 15.06
CA GLN A 466 -11.25 5.75 16.13
C GLN A 466 -10.49 7.00 15.64
N TYR A 467 -9.88 6.92 14.45
CA TYR A 467 -9.02 7.95 13.87
C TYR A 467 -9.76 8.89 12.91
N VAL A 468 -11.05 8.67 12.66
CA VAL A 468 -11.92 9.51 11.80
C VAL A 468 -12.00 10.95 12.35
N ILE A 469 -11.68 11.93 11.50
CA ILE A 469 -11.66 13.35 11.83
C ILE A 469 -12.83 14.14 11.21
N GLY A 470 -13.48 13.58 10.19
CA GLY A 470 -14.60 14.21 9.49
C GLY A 470 -15.29 13.27 8.51
N THR A 471 -16.31 13.78 7.84
CA THR A 471 -17.10 13.07 6.84
C THR A 471 -17.31 14.01 5.64
N ASP A 472 -17.11 13.53 4.41
CA ASP A 472 -17.67 14.15 3.20
C ASP A 472 -18.86 13.30 2.72
N GLU A 473 -20.09 13.78 2.94
CA GLU A 473 -21.31 13.10 2.50
C GLU A 473 -21.35 12.87 0.97
N ASN A 474 -20.56 13.61 0.21
CA ASN A 474 -20.48 13.46 -1.25
C ASN A 474 -19.47 12.40 -1.69
N TYR A 475 -18.48 12.03 -0.86
CA TYR A 475 -17.33 11.21 -1.28
C TYR A 475 -17.76 9.90 -1.96
N SER A 476 -18.67 9.15 -1.32
CA SER A 476 -19.20 7.88 -1.86
C SER A 476 -19.92 8.06 -3.21
N THR A 477 -20.46 9.26 -3.49
CA THR A 477 -21.17 9.60 -4.73
C THR A 477 -20.23 10.08 -5.83
N HIS A 478 -19.31 11.00 -5.51
CA HIS A 478 -18.33 11.56 -6.46
C HIS A 478 -17.31 10.50 -6.92
N TYR A 479 -16.84 9.70 -5.97
CA TYR A 479 -15.70 8.81 -6.15
C TYR A 479 -16.09 7.33 -6.27
N ARG A 480 -17.40 7.02 -6.20
CA ARG A 480 -17.97 5.67 -6.39
C ARG A 480 -17.41 4.60 -5.46
N HIS A 481 -16.87 5.02 -4.32
CA HIS A 481 -16.36 4.14 -3.28
C HIS A 481 -17.51 3.53 -2.43
N THR A 482 -18.36 2.74 -3.10
CA THR A 482 -19.50 2.05 -2.48
C THR A 482 -19.06 1.30 -1.23
N GLY A 483 -19.77 1.47 -0.11
CA GLY A 483 -19.43 0.86 1.18
C GLY A 483 -18.69 1.80 2.12
N ALA A 484 -17.86 2.71 1.61
CA ALA A 484 -17.44 3.88 2.38
C ALA A 484 -18.64 4.84 2.50
N ASN A 485 -18.87 5.37 3.70
CA ASN A 485 -19.90 6.38 4.00
C ASN A 485 -19.40 7.82 3.82
N GLY A 486 -18.12 8.01 3.46
CA GLY A 486 -17.46 9.29 3.37
C GLY A 486 -16.72 9.73 4.64
N ASP A 487 -16.70 8.90 5.70
CA ASP A 487 -15.84 9.13 6.87
C ASP A 487 -14.36 9.04 6.46
N TYR A 488 -13.56 10.00 6.93
CA TYR A 488 -12.15 10.10 6.60
C TYR A 488 -11.25 10.43 7.78
N PHE A 489 -10.00 10.02 7.64
CA PHE A 489 -8.88 10.34 8.54
C PHE A 489 -7.68 10.87 7.75
N GLN A 490 -6.67 11.38 8.44
CA GLN A 490 -5.43 11.84 7.82
C GLN A 490 -4.43 10.69 7.63
N ASN A 491 -3.63 10.74 6.57
CA ASN A 491 -2.67 9.69 6.23
C ASN A 491 -1.65 9.34 7.34
N ASN A 492 -1.31 10.27 8.24
CA ASN A 492 -0.47 9.97 9.41
C ASN A 492 -1.16 9.06 10.45
N HIS A 493 -2.48 8.89 10.40
CA HIS A 493 -3.20 7.96 11.28
C HIS A 493 -2.98 6.48 10.90
N LEU A 494 -2.48 6.17 9.70
CA LEU A 494 -2.06 4.80 9.34
C LEU A 494 -0.96 4.29 10.28
N PHE A 495 0.07 5.11 10.52
CA PHE A 495 1.13 4.80 11.46
C PHE A 495 0.56 4.44 12.84
N HIS A 496 -0.39 5.24 13.35
CA HIS A 496 -0.95 5.05 14.68
C HIS A 496 -1.77 3.76 14.79
N GLY A 497 -2.64 3.47 13.81
CA GLY A 497 -3.39 2.21 13.77
C GLY A 497 -2.49 0.98 13.60
N ILE A 498 -1.52 1.01 12.70
CA ILE A 498 -0.57 -0.10 12.49
C ILE A 498 0.29 -0.31 13.75
N LYS A 499 0.77 0.76 14.38
CA LYS A 499 1.58 0.70 15.60
C LYS A 499 0.79 0.10 16.77
N GLU A 500 -0.48 0.49 16.94
CA GLU A 500 -1.37 -0.09 17.95
C GLU A 500 -1.52 -1.61 17.75
N VAL A 501 -1.70 -2.06 16.51
CA VAL A 501 -1.83 -3.48 16.13
C VAL A 501 -0.53 -4.27 16.32
N ILE A 502 0.64 -3.63 16.22
CA ILE A 502 1.95 -4.27 16.48
C ILE A 502 2.26 -4.36 17.99
N GLU A 503 1.76 -3.44 18.81
CA GLU A 503 2.06 -3.33 20.25
C GLU A 503 1.19 -4.22 21.17
N GLU A 504 0.08 -4.79 20.67
CA GLU A 504 -0.82 -5.71 21.41
C GLU A 504 -0.31 -7.17 21.53
#